data_AF-A0A7L5AP53-F1
#
_entry.id   AF-A0A7L5AP53-F1
#
_cell.length_a   1.000
_cell.length_b   1.000
_cell.length_c   1.000
_cell.angle_alpha   90.00
_cell.angle_beta   90.00
_cell.angle_gamma   90.00
#
_symmetry.space_group_name_H-M   'P 1'
#
loop_
_entity.id
_entity.type
_entity.pdbx_description
1 polymer ?
#
loop_
_entity_poly.entity_id
_entity_poly.type
_entity_poly.pdbx_seq_one_letter_code
_entity_poly.pdbx_strand_id
1 'polypeptide(L)'
;MIRLDISPSFRWDPHEEAWQSRLDECIQHRIATGRIPYLNIADAAEFALARWLGRQMRLLQYGAQPAARAERLRAFLSDSPTP
;
A
#
# COMPACT_ATOMS: atom_id res chain seq x y z
N MET A 1 38.75 8.41 -14.74
CA MET A 1 37.73 8.09 -15.76
C MET A 1 36.68 7.22 -15.08
N ILE A 2 35.54 7.80 -14.69
CA ILE A 2 34.47 7.06 -14.00
C ILE A 2 33.44 6.67 -15.06
N ARG A 3 33.31 5.37 -15.34
CA ARG A 3 32.16 4.84 -16.08
C ARG A 3 31.06 4.60 -15.05
N LEU A 4 30.04 5.45 -15.05
CA LEU A 4 28.81 5.17 -14.32
C LEU A 4 28.08 4.08 -15.14
N ASP A 5 28.17 2.83 -14.69
CA ASP A 5 27.34 1.74 -15.20
C ASP A 5 25.92 1.99 -14.71
N ILE A 6 25.18 2.83 -15.43
CA ILE A 6 23.76 3.04 -15.19
C ILE A 6 23.08 1.77 -15.67
N SER A 7 22.76 0.88 -14.74
CA SER A 7 21.98 -0.32 -15.00
C SER A 7 20.66 0.08 -15.70
N PRO A 8 20.35 -0.44 -16.89
CA PRO A 8 19.18 -0.04 -17.69
C PRO A 8 17.84 -0.58 -17.16
N SER A 9 17.80 -1.11 -15.93
CA SER A 9 16.65 -1.89 -15.45
C SER A 9 15.60 -1.07 -14.70
N PHE A 10 15.78 0.25 -14.52
CA PHE A 10 14.74 1.07 -13.90
C PHE A 10 13.62 1.37 -14.91
N ARG A 11 12.64 0.47 -14.99
CA ARG A 11 11.39 0.72 -15.69
C ARG A 11 10.42 1.38 -14.71
N TRP A 12 10.14 2.67 -14.92
CA TRP A 12 9.06 3.33 -14.23
C TRP A 12 7.73 2.68 -14.63
N ASP A 13 6.95 2.25 -13.63
CA ASP A 13 5.59 1.73 -13.82
C ASP A 13 4.61 2.64 -13.05
N PRO A 14 3.81 3.47 -13.75
CA PRO A 14 2.88 4.40 -13.11
C PRO A 14 1.78 3.68 -12.32
N HIS A 15 1.42 2.44 -12.69
CA HIS A 15 0.45 1.65 -11.92
C HIS A 15 1.04 1.15 -10.61
N GLU A 16 2.34 0.86 -10.61
CA GLU A 16 3.06 0.49 -9.39
C GLU A 16 3.23 1.71 -8.49
N GLU A 17 3.64 2.85 -9.02
CA GLU A 17 3.73 4.10 -8.25
C GLU A 17 2.39 4.48 -7.60
N ALA A 18 1.29 4.50 -8.37
CA ALA A 18 -0.03 4.79 -7.83
C ALA A 18 -0.48 3.79 -6.76
N TRP A 19 -0.11 2.51 -6.90
CA TRP A 19 -0.40 1.50 -5.89
C TRP A 19 0.40 1.76 -4.60
N GLN A 20 1.67 2.13 -4.73
CA GLN A 20 2.53 2.46 -3.59
C GLN A 20 2.06 3.70 -2.86
N SER A 21 1.69 4.77 -3.57
CA SER A 21 1.13 5.97 -2.96
C SER A 21 -0.12 5.67 -2.15
N ARG A 22 -1.02 4.83 -2.66
CA ARG A 22 -2.24 4.43 -1.95
C ARG A 22 -1.95 3.63 -0.67
N LEU A 23 -0.94 2.76 -0.70
CA LEU A 23 -0.52 2.03 0.50
C LEU A 23 0.12 2.99 1.52
N ASP A 24 0.91 3.96 1.06
CA ASP A 24 1.51 4.98 1.92
C ASP A 24 0.42 5.81 2.62
N GLU A 25 -0.62 6.24 1.90
CA GLU A 25 -1.79 6.90 2.51
C GLU A 25 -2.44 6.05 3.62
N CYS A 26 -2.56 4.72 3.44
CA CYS A 26 -3.06 3.82 4.49
C CYS A 26 -2.11 3.74 5.70
N ILE A 27 -0.80 3.74 5.46
CA ILE A 27 0.22 3.73 6.53
C ILE A 27 0.14 5.05 7.31
N GLN A 28 0.12 6.20 6.64
CA GLN A 28 -0.01 7.50 7.28
C GLN A 28 -1.30 7.63 8.08
N HIS A 29 -2.42 7.16 7.53
CA HIS A 29 -3.68 7.11 8.27
C HIS A 29 -3.56 6.29 9.55
N ARG A 30 -2.87 5.15 9.49
CA ARG A 30 -2.65 4.30 10.65
C ARG A 30 -1.73 4.93 11.69
N ILE A 31 -0.66 5.59 11.26
CA ILE A 31 0.23 6.32 12.17
C ILE A 31 -0.55 7.44 12.87
N ALA A 32 -1.39 8.18 12.14
CA ALA A 32 -2.14 9.30 12.68
C ALA A 32 -3.27 8.89 13.64
N THR A 33 -3.94 7.77 13.37
CA THR A 33 -5.17 7.37 14.10
C THR A 33 -5.00 6.15 14.99
N GLY A 34 -3.89 5.41 14.86
CA GLY A 34 -3.65 4.13 15.52
C GLY A 34 -4.46 2.95 14.94
N ARG A 35 -5.21 3.16 13.86
CA ARG A 35 -6.08 2.13 13.27
C ARG A 35 -5.97 2.08 11.76
N ILE A 36 -6.31 0.93 11.17
CA ILE A 36 -6.46 0.84 9.72
C ILE A 36 -7.69 1.64 9.27
N PRO A 37 -7.69 2.20 8.04
CA PRO A 37 -8.86 2.87 7.49
C PRO A 37 -10.08 1.94 7.48
N TYR A 38 -11.23 2.43 7.95
CA TYR A 38 -12.52 1.73 7.87
C TYR A 38 -13.53 2.54 7.04
N LEU A 39 -14.67 1.92 6.69
CA LEU A 39 -15.69 2.53 5.84
C LEU A 39 -16.48 3.63 6.58
N ASN A 40 -15.79 4.69 6.97
CA ASN A 40 -16.34 5.85 7.64
C ASN A 40 -17.05 6.77 6.65
N ILE A 41 -18.38 6.71 6.58
CA ILE A 41 -19.18 7.49 5.62
C ILE A 41 -19.03 9.01 5.85
N ALA A 42 -18.71 9.44 7.07
CA ALA A 42 -18.52 10.85 7.39
C ALA A 42 -17.17 11.41 6.89
N ASP A 43 -16.19 10.55 6.61
CA ASP A 43 -14.87 10.93 6.08
C ASP A 43 -14.67 10.28 4.72
N ALA A 44 -14.90 11.06 3.66
CA ALA A 44 -14.79 10.58 2.29
C ALA A 44 -13.37 10.08 1.93
N ALA A 45 -12.32 10.63 2.55
CA ALA A 45 -10.95 10.23 2.29
C ALA A 45 -10.66 8.88 2.96
N GLU A 46 -11.01 8.74 4.26
CA GLU A 46 -10.88 7.47 4.97
C GLU A 46 -11.72 6.37 4.31
N PHE A 47 -12.95 6.67 3.91
CA PHE A 47 -13.82 5.74 3.19
C PHE A 47 -13.18 5.24 1.89
N ALA A 48 -12.57 6.14 1.11
CA ALA A 48 -11.90 5.78 -0.13
C ALA A 48 -10.69 4.86 0.12
N LEU A 49 -9.88 5.15 1.15
CA LEU A 49 -8.74 4.32 1.55
C LEU A 49 -9.21 2.94 2.01
N ALA A 50 -10.24 2.87 2.85
CA ALA A 50 -10.80 1.61 3.35
C ALA A 50 -11.36 0.74 2.21
N ARG A 51 -12.06 1.34 1.25
CA ARG A 51 -12.58 0.63 0.07
C ARG A 51 -11.45 0.10 -0.81
N TRP A 52 -10.38 0.88 -1.00
CA TRP A 52 -9.21 0.45 -1.74
C TRP A 52 -8.49 -0.71 -1.02
N LEU A 53 -8.25 -0.58 0.28
CA LEU A 53 -7.61 -1.59 1.12
C LEU A 53 -8.41 -2.91 1.12
N GLY A 54 -9.73 -2.83 1.28
CA GLY A 54 -10.61 -4.01 1.21
C GLY A 54 -10.56 -4.73 -0.15
N ARG A 55 -10.36 -4.00 -1.26
CA ARG A 55 -10.09 -4.63 -2.56
C ARG A 55 -8.73 -5.34 -2.56
N GLN A 56 -7.69 -4.72 -2.00
CA GLN A 56 -6.36 -5.33 -1.95
C GLN A 56 -6.34 -6.59 -1.09
N MET A 57 -7.04 -6.59 0.04
CA MET A 57 -7.18 -7.75 0.93
C MET A 57 -7.92 -8.91 0.24
N ARG A 58 -8.98 -8.63 -0.53
CA ARG A 58 -9.65 -9.67 -1.32
C ARG A 58 -8.73 -10.27 -2.37
N LEU A 59 -7.99 -9.44 -3.11
CA LEU A 59 -7.00 -9.93 -4.09
C LEU A 59 -5.90 -10.78 -3.43
N LEU A 60 -5.47 -10.39 -2.23
CA LEU A 60 -4.50 -11.16 -1.44
C LEU A 60 -5.06 -12.53 -1.05
N GLN A 61 -6.32 -12.58 -0.59
CA GLN A 61 -7.00 -13.85 -0.24
C GLN A 61 -7.16 -14.78 -1.45
N TYR A 62 -7.45 -14.24 -2.63
CA TYR A 62 -7.56 -15.04 -3.87
C TYR A 62 -6.20 -15.38 -4.50
N GLY A 63 -5.08 -14.92 -3.93
CA GLY A 63 -3.74 -15.14 -4.52
C GLY A 63 -3.51 -14.38 -5.84
N ALA A 64 -4.33 -13.37 -6.13
CA ALA A 64 -4.27 -12.57 -7.36
C ALA A 64 -3.40 -11.30 -7.22
N GLN A 65 -2.76 -11.10 -6.08
CA GLN A 65 -1.78 -10.03 -5.90
C GLN A 65 -0.39 -10.46 -6.40
N PRO A 66 0.35 -9.58 -7.10
CA PRO A 66 1.78 -9.74 -7.30
C PRO A 66 2.51 -9.95 -5.97
N ALA A 67 3.54 -10.81 -5.97
CA ALA A 67 4.25 -11.22 -4.75
C ALA A 67 4.75 -10.04 -3.92
N ALA A 68 5.41 -9.06 -4.55
CA ALA A 68 5.92 -7.86 -3.87
C ALA A 68 4.80 -7.04 -3.18
N ARG A 69 3.63 -6.92 -3.83
CA ARG A 69 2.46 -6.22 -3.25
C ARG A 69 1.88 -7.01 -2.09
N ALA A 70 1.80 -8.34 -2.23
CA ALA A 70 1.31 -9.22 -1.19
C ALA A 70 2.17 -9.16 0.08
N GLU A 71 3.50 -9.14 -0.05
CA GLU A 71 4.41 -8.99 1.08
C GLU A 71 4.22 -7.66 1.80
N ARG A 72 4.16 -6.54 1.06
CA ARG A 72 3.94 -5.21 1.66
C ARG A 72 2.58 -5.10 2.35
N LEU A 73 1.53 -5.67 1.76
CA LEU A 73 0.20 -5.72 2.39
C LEU A 73 0.20 -6.56 3.66
N ARG A 74 0.86 -7.73 3.66
CA ARG A 74 0.98 -8.58 4.86
C ARG A 74 1.75 -7.85 5.97
N ALA A 75 2.87 -7.23 5.63
CA ALA A 75 3.64 -6.42 6.58
C ALA A 75 2.77 -5.30 7.18
N PHE A 76 2.03 -4.55 6.35
CA PHE A 76 1.10 -3.53 6.83
C PHE A 76 0.01 -4.11 7.75
N LEU A 77 -0.58 -5.26 7.42
CA LEU A 77 -1.65 -5.86 8.23
C LEU A 77 -1.13 -6.49 9.54
N SER A 78 0.10 -6.99 9.55
CA SER A 78 0.74 -7.63 10.71
C SER A 78 1.40 -6.65 11.65
N ASP A 79 1.85 -5.51 11.13
CA ASP A 79 2.23 -4.37 11.95
C ASP A 79 1.06 -4.08 12.90
N SER A 80 1.32 -3.87 14.18
CA SER A 80 0.33 -3.43 15.16
C SER A 80 0.96 -2.20 15.81
N PRO A 81 0.27 -1.05 15.87
CA PRO A 81 0.86 0.12 16.49
C PRO A 81 1.15 -0.25 17.95
N THR A 82 2.43 -0.27 18.29
CA THR A 82 2.87 -0.47 19.67
C THR A 82 2.22 0.62 20.54
N PRO A 83 1.58 0.25 21.67
CA PRO A 83 0.90 1.19 22.56
C PRO A 83 1.87 2.18 23.21
#